data_AF-A0A959UV24-F1
#
_entry.id   AF-A0A959UV24-F1
#
_cell.length_a   1.000
_cell.length_b   1.000
_cell.length_c   1.000
_cell.angle_alpha   90.00
_cell.angle_beta   90.00
_cell.angle_gamma   90.00
#
_symmetry.space_group_name_H-M   'P 1'
#
loop_
_entity.id
_entity.type
_entity.pdbx_description
1 polymer ?
#
loop_
_entity_poly.entity_id
_entity_poly.type
_entity_poly.pdbx_seq_one_letter_code
_entity_poly.pdbx_strand_id
1 'polypeptide(L)'
;MPAGSAPSVRPVIHWLLLGCVLIAAMVVIGGITRLTGSGLSITEWDPIMGAVPPLNEAEWQEAFAKYQAIPEYRLINSHMDLAGFKRIFFWEYLHRNWGRLMGLVFFIPFVVFWRQGRLRGWSLRRGWAILVAGGLVGALGWFMVKSGLSDDPDVSHFRLAIHLCAAFTVFSLVAWTAMDLRTGRRSLRGDGTPVARWTRILLVVLFVQVVWGAFTAGLDA
;
A
#
# COMPACT_ATOMS: atom_id res chain seq x y z
N MET A 1 -29.12 9.48 -34.70
CA MET A 1 -27.78 8.98 -34.28
C MET A 1 -27.99 7.63 -33.62
N PRO A 2 -27.32 6.55 -34.06
CA PRO A 2 -27.54 5.24 -33.44
C PRO A 2 -27.06 5.30 -31.99
N ALA A 3 -27.89 4.83 -31.06
CA ALA A 3 -27.52 4.70 -29.66
C ALA A 3 -26.36 3.69 -29.56
N GLY A 4 -25.13 4.21 -29.49
CA GLY A 4 -23.95 3.37 -29.27
C GLY A 4 -24.16 2.56 -27.99
N SER A 5 -23.98 1.24 -28.08
CA SER A 5 -24.10 0.35 -26.93
C SER A 5 -23.21 0.84 -25.80
N ALA A 6 -23.73 0.83 -24.57
CA ALA A 6 -22.97 1.29 -23.41
C ALA A 6 -21.65 0.50 -23.31
N PRO A 7 -20.51 1.17 -23.08
CA PRO A 7 -19.21 0.50 -23.09
C PRO A 7 -19.13 -0.52 -21.95
N SER A 8 -18.58 -1.70 -22.24
CA SER A 8 -18.53 -2.83 -21.29
C SER A 8 -17.81 -2.48 -19.98
N VAL A 9 -18.34 -2.94 -18.85
CA VAL A 9 -17.73 -2.74 -17.52
C VAL A 9 -16.68 -3.79 -17.18
N ARG A 10 -16.58 -4.89 -17.93
CA ARG A 10 -15.67 -6.02 -17.64
C ARG A 10 -14.19 -5.60 -17.50
N PRO A 11 -13.63 -4.70 -18.35
CA PRO A 11 -12.25 -4.24 -18.17
C PRO A 11 -12.02 -3.52 -16.84
N VAL A 12 -13.02 -2.76 -16.36
CA VAL A 12 -12.96 -2.07 -15.06
C VAL A 12 -12.91 -3.09 -13.92
N ILE A 13 -13.69 -4.18 -14.02
CA ILE A 13 -13.69 -5.26 -13.02
C ILE A 13 -12.31 -5.94 -12.97
N HIS A 14 -11.75 -6.33 -14.12
CA HIS A 14 -10.42 -6.96 -14.15
C HIS A 14 -9.33 -6.03 -13.62
N TRP A 15 -9.40 -4.74 -13.94
CA TRP A 15 -8.49 -3.73 -13.40
C TRP A 15 -8.57 -3.64 -11.86
N LEU A 16 -9.78 -3.60 -11.30
CA LEU A 16 -9.95 -3.57 -9.83
C LEU A 16 -9.47 -4.88 -9.18
N LEU A 17 -9.73 -6.04 -9.79
CA LEU A 17 -9.24 -7.33 -9.28
C LEU A 17 -7.72 -7.44 -9.34
N LEU A 18 -7.08 -6.95 -10.41
CA LEU A 18 -5.64 -6.80 -10.47
C LEU A 18 -5.16 -5.88 -9.34
N GLY A 19 -5.86 -4.77 -9.10
CA GLY A 19 -5.61 -3.88 -7.98
C GLY A 19 -5.61 -4.58 -6.62
N CYS A 20 -6.56 -5.50 -6.37
CA CYS A 20 -6.57 -6.31 -5.15
C CYS A 20 -5.31 -7.16 -5.01
N VAL A 21 -4.87 -7.84 -6.08
CA VAL A 21 -3.64 -8.65 -6.08
C VAL A 21 -2.43 -7.77 -5.77
N LEU A 22 -2.33 -6.59 -6.38
CA LEU A 22 -1.22 -5.66 -6.15
C LEU A 22 -1.19 -5.12 -4.72
N ILE A 23 -2.35 -4.79 -4.14
CA ILE A 23 -2.45 -4.35 -2.74
C ILE A 23 -2.07 -5.50 -1.79
N ALA A 24 -2.51 -6.73 -2.05
CA ALA A 24 -2.12 -7.88 -1.24
C ALA A 24 -0.59 -8.11 -1.27
N ALA A 25 0.02 -8.01 -2.46
CA ALA A 25 1.48 -8.07 -2.60
C ALA A 25 2.17 -6.92 -1.84
N MET A 26 1.64 -5.69 -1.89
CA MET A 26 2.16 -4.54 -1.15
C MET A 26 2.18 -4.80 0.37
N VAL A 27 1.11 -5.40 0.92
CA VAL A 27 1.05 -5.75 2.34
C VAL A 27 2.13 -6.77 2.72
N VAL A 28 2.36 -7.78 1.87
CA VAL A 28 3.43 -8.77 2.09
C VAL A 28 4.82 -8.12 2.01
N ILE A 29 5.08 -7.32 0.98
CA ILE A 29 6.36 -6.61 0.79
C ILE A 29 6.63 -5.66 1.96
N GLY A 30 5.62 -4.91 2.41
CA GLY A 30 5.72 -4.04 3.57
C GLY A 30 5.97 -4.81 4.86
N GLY A 31 5.32 -5.97 5.04
CA GLY A 31 5.56 -6.89 6.14
C GLY A 31 7.01 -7.38 6.20
N ILE A 32 7.56 -7.82 5.06
CA ILE A 32 8.97 -8.22 4.95
C ILE A 32 9.89 -7.03 5.27
N THR A 33 9.60 -5.84 4.74
CA THR A 33 10.38 -4.62 5.00
C THR A 33 10.46 -4.30 6.49
N ARG A 34 9.34 -4.47 7.22
CA ARG A 34 9.32 -4.30 8.68
C ARG A 34 10.10 -5.40 9.41
N LEU A 35 9.81 -6.67 9.11
CA LEU A 35 10.42 -7.82 9.80
C LEU A 35 11.94 -7.92 9.58
N THR A 36 12.45 -7.34 8.51
CA THR A 36 13.89 -7.28 8.20
C THR A 36 14.58 -6.03 8.74
N GLY A 37 13.86 -5.12 9.42
CA GLY A 37 14.43 -3.85 9.87
C GLY A 37 14.83 -2.93 8.71
N SER A 38 14.18 -3.04 7.56
CA SER A 38 14.55 -2.30 6.35
C SER A 38 13.90 -0.93 6.25
N GLY A 39 12.97 -0.58 7.15
CA GLY A 39 12.07 0.56 6.97
C GLY A 39 12.72 1.96 6.96
N LEU A 40 14.00 2.07 7.33
CA LEU A 40 14.75 3.34 7.43
C LEU A 40 16.09 3.32 6.66
N SER A 41 16.31 2.30 5.83
CA SER A 41 17.52 2.15 5.01
C SER A 41 17.68 3.23 3.92
N ILE A 42 16.59 3.86 3.48
CA ILE A 42 16.55 4.94 2.49
C ILE A 42 16.14 6.24 3.19
N THR A 43 17.14 7.01 3.60
CA THR A 43 16.95 8.25 4.39
C THR A 43 16.43 9.43 3.58
N GLU A 44 16.61 9.40 2.26
CA GLU A 44 16.20 10.47 1.37
C GLU A 44 14.81 10.24 0.78
N TRP A 45 14.07 11.35 0.63
CA TRP A 45 12.81 11.35 -0.07
C TRP A 45 12.99 11.96 -1.46
N ASP A 46 13.21 11.09 -2.44
CA ASP A 46 13.18 11.46 -3.85
C ASP A 46 12.03 10.73 -4.57
N PRO A 47 10.92 11.42 -4.89
CA PRO A 47 9.74 10.80 -5.49
C PRO A 47 10.00 10.25 -6.90
N ILE A 48 10.90 10.89 -7.66
CA ILE A 48 11.12 10.64 -9.08
C ILE A 48 12.45 9.90 -9.28
N MET A 49 13.58 10.47 -8.86
CA MET A 49 14.90 9.85 -9.04
C MET A 49 15.14 8.70 -8.06
N GLY A 50 14.45 8.68 -6.92
CA GLY A 50 14.48 7.56 -5.98
C GLY A 50 13.82 6.27 -6.51
N ALA A 51 13.40 6.25 -7.78
CA ALA A 51 13.04 5.03 -8.51
C ALA A 51 14.26 4.28 -9.06
N VAL A 52 15.43 4.92 -9.12
CA VAL A 52 16.69 4.31 -9.55
C VAL A 52 17.53 4.02 -8.29
N PRO A 53 17.97 2.77 -8.06
CA PRO A 53 18.86 2.46 -6.94
C PRO A 53 20.30 2.92 -7.28
N PRO A 54 21.21 2.98 -6.29
CA PRO A 54 22.63 3.23 -6.56
C PRO A 54 23.18 2.26 -7.63
N LEU A 55 23.83 2.82 -8.65
CA LEU A 55 24.25 2.09 -9.86
C LEU A 55 25.73 1.73 -9.86
N ASN A 56 26.53 2.40 -9.03
CA ASN A 56 27.96 2.16 -8.91
C ASN A 56 28.41 2.12 -7.44
N GLU A 57 29.64 1.68 -7.21
CA GLU A 57 30.17 1.49 -5.86
C GLU A 57 30.25 2.80 -5.07
N ALA A 58 30.58 3.93 -5.72
CA ALA A 58 30.65 5.23 -5.04
C ALA A 58 29.28 5.67 -4.51
N GLU A 59 28.21 5.53 -5.31
CA GLU A 59 26.84 5.82 -4.89
C GLU A 59 26.36 4.88 -3.77
N TRP A 60 26.76 3.61 -3.81
CA TRP A 60 26.46 2.66 -2.73
C TRP A 60 27.13 3.04 -1.42
N GLN A 61 28.40 3.46 -1.46
CA GLN A 61 29.12 3.93 -0.29
C GLN A 61 28.53 5.23 0.26
N GLU A 62 28.08 6.15 -0.60
CA GLU A 62 27.39 7.38 -0.17
C GLU A 62 26.07 7.07 0.54
N ALA A 63 25.23 6.21 -0.05
CA ALA A 63 23.97 5.78 0.57
C ALA A 63 24.22 5.08 1.91
N PHE A 64 25.25 4.24 1.98
CA PHE A 64 25.61 3.56 3.23
C PHE A 64 26.13 4.54 4.28
N ALA A 65 26.95 5.52 3.91
CA ALA A 65 27.42 6.57 4.83
C ALA A 65 26.25 7.39 5.41
N LYS A 66 25.22 7.69 4.60
CA LYS A 66 23.98 8.32 5.07
C LYS A 66 23.24 7.43 6.08
N TYR A 67 23.19 6.12 5.85
CA TYR A 67 22.60 5.17 6.78
C TYR A 67 23.40 5.06 8.09
N GLN A 68 24.74 5.06 8.02
CA GLN A 68 25.61 5.04 9.20
C GLN A 68 25.43 6.28 10.11
N ALA A 69 24.93 7.38 9.55
CA ALA A 69 24.67 8.60 10.29
C ALA A 69 23.38 8.55 11.14
N ILE A 70 22.45 7.62 10.87
CA ILE A 70 21.16 7.58 11.58
C ILE A 70 21.20 6.70 12.85
N PRO A 71 20.29 6.92 13.82
CA PRO A 71 20.26 6.15 15.07
C PRO A 71 20.10 4.64 14.87
N GLU A 72 19.32 4.19 13.88
CA GLU A 72 19.10 2.76 13.62
C GLU A 72 20.42 2.01 13.36
N TYR A 73 21.33 2.58 12.55
CA TYR A 73 22.66 1.99 12.37
C TYR A 73 23.47 2.01 13.67
N ARG A 74 23.52 3.14 14.37
CA ARG A 74 24.37 3.27 15.56
C ARG A 74 23.94 2.38 16.72
N LEU A 75 22.62 2.19 16.90
CA LEU A 75 22.04 1.49 18.04
C LEU A 75 21.77 0.01 17.76
N ILE A 76 21.37 -0.33 16.53
CA ILE A 76 20.89 -1.69 16.19
C ILE A 76 21.85 -2.36 15.20
N ASN A 77 22.21 -1.68 14.12
CA ASN A 77 22.92 -2.26 12.98
C ASN A 77 24.42 -1.89 12.91
N SER A 78 25.07 -1.59 14.04
CA SER A 78 26.44 -1.03 14.05
C SER A 78 27.52 -1.99 13.54
N HIS A 79 27.19 -3.27 13.48
CA HIS A 79 28.00 -4.37 12.95
C HIS A 79 27.77 -4.64 11.45
N MET A 80 26.81 -3.96 10.82
CA MET A 80 26.40 -4.21 9.44
C MET A 80 27.45 -3.69 8.46
N ASP A 81 27.80 -4.50 7.48
CA ASP A 81 28.66 -4.11 6.36
C ASP A 81 27.83 -3.64 5.15
N LEU A 82 28.50 -3.21 4.08
CA LEU A 82 27.81 -2.77 2.87
C LEU A 82 26.92 -3.86 2.26
N ALA A 83 27.31 -5.13 2.36
CA ALA A 83 26.53 -6.25 1.83
C ALA A 83 25.21 -6.42 2.60
N GLY A 84 25.26 -6.30 3.94
CA GLY A 84 24.08 -6.24 4.80
C GLY A 84 23.19 -5.03 4.46
N PHE A 85 23.79 -3.86 4.27
CA PHE A 85 23.06 -2.64 3.88
C PHE A 85 22.32 -2.81 2.55
N LYS A 86 22.97 -3.36 1.52
CA LYS A 86 22.36 -3.64 0.21
C LYS A 86 21.12 -4.54 0.33
N ARG A 87 21.09 -5.47 1.30
CA ARG A 87 19.94 -6.36 1.55
C ARG A 87 18.74 -5.61 2.14
N ILE A 88 18.95 -4.79 3.17
CA ILE A 88 17.85 -4.02 3.76
C ILE A 88 17.36 -2.92 2.80
N PHE A 89 18.29 -2.28 2.09
CA PHE A 89 18.00 -1.30 1.05
C PHE A 89 17.08 -1.88 -0.03
N PHE A 90 17.34 -3.11 -0.48
CA PHE A 90 16.53 -3.77 -1.50
C PHE A 90 15.06 -3.86 -1.12
N TRP A 91 14.74 -4.28 0.12
CA TRP A 91 13.36 -4.45 0.55
C TRP A 91 12.62 -3.13 0.64
N GLU A 92 13.27 -2.10 1.19
CA GLU A 92 12.66 -0.77 1.23
C GLU A 92 12.49 -0.17 -0.17
N TYR A 93 13.52 -0.31 -1.02
CA TYR A 93 13.46 0.11 -2.43
C TYR A 93 12.31 -0.58 -3.16
N LEU A 94 12.16 -1.89 -3.00
CA LEU A 94 11.08 -2.66 -3.61
C LEU A 94 9.72 -2.17 -3.11
N HIS A 95 9.57 -1.98 -1.80
CA HIS A 95 8.34 -1.49 -1.19
C HIS A 95 7.94 -0.10 -1.71
N ARG A 96 8.87 0.85 -1.77
CA ARG A 96 8.65 2.20 -2.29
C ARG A 96 8.27 2.18 -3.77
N ASN A 97 9.00 1.42 -4.59
CA ASN A 97 8.75 1.33 -6.02
C ASN A 97 7.46 0.58 -6.35
N TRP A 98 7.08 -0.41 -5.55
CA TRP A 98 5.78 -1.06 -5.65
C TRP A 98 4.65 -0.06 -5.40
N GLY A 99 4.78 0.81 -4.40
CA GLY A 99 3.85 1.92 -4.16
C GLY A 99 3.75 2.88 -5.36
N ARG A 100 4.87 3.25 -5.99
CA ARG A 100 4.88 4.08 -7.20
C ARG A 100 4.18 3.39 -8.39
N LEU A 101 4.48 2.12 -8.62
CA LEU A 101 3.84 1.30 -9.65
C LEU A 101 2.32 1.26 -9.45
N MET A 102 1.87 1.03 -8.21
CA MET A 102 0.44 1.05 -7.87
C MET A 102 -0.19 2.41 -8.19
N GLY A 103 0.48 3.51 -7.87
CA GLY A 103 0.03 4.86 -8.25
C GLY A 103 -0.27 4.96 -9.75
N LEU A 104 0.62 4.45 -10.60
CA LEU A 104 0.43 4.43 -12.06
C LEU A 104 -0.69 3.47 -12.49
N VAL A 105 -0.72 2.26 -11.95
CA VAL A 105 -1.70 1.21 -12.30
C VAL A 105 -3.12 1.59 -11.86
N PHE A 106 -3.30 2.39 -10.81
CA PHE A 106 -4.61 2.93 -10.46
C PHE A 106 -4.94 4.20 -11.26
N PHE A 107 -4.00 5.14 -11.40
CA PHE A 107 -4.30 6.43 -12.02
C PHE A 107 -4.52 6.35 -13.54
N ILE A 108 -3.63 5.66 -14.28
CA ILE A 108 -3.69 5.62 -15.75
C ILE A 108 -4.98 4.95 -16.24
N PRO A 109 -5.33 3.71 -15.80
CA PRO A 109 -6.58 3.08 -16.24
C PRO A 109 -7.82 3.84 -15.76
N PHE A 110 -7.79 4.48 -14.59
CA PHE A 110 -8.88 5.34 -14.14
C PHE A 110 -9.18 6.45 -15.15
N VAL A 111 -8.15 7.19 -15.59
CA VAL A 111 -8.32 8.27 -16.58
C VAL A 111 -8.80 7.71 -17.92
N VAL A 112 -8.24 6.58 -18.37
CA VAL A 112 -8.65 5.91 -19.61
C VAL A 112 -10.12 5.49 -19.55
N PHE A 113 -10.55 4.82 -18.48
CA PHE A 113 -11.93 4.36 -18.34
C PHE A 113 -12.93 5.50 -18.12
N TRP A 114 -12.51 6.59 -17.48
CA TRP A 114 -13.31 7.81 -17.39
C TRP A 114 -13.53 8.42 -18.78
N ARG A 115 -12.47 8.62 -19.58
CA ARG A 115 -12.56 9.15 -20.96
C ARG A 115 -13.37 8.24 -21.89
N GLN A 116 -13.26 6.94 -21.73
CA GLN A 116 -14.06 5.95 -22.47
C GLN A 116 -15.53 5.90 -22.02
N GLY A 117 -15.93 6.64 -20.99
CA GLY A 117 -17.29 6.63 -20.46
C GLY A 117 -17.67 5.34 -19.72
N ARG A 118 -16.69 4.49 -19.37
CA ARG A 118 -16.90 3.26 -18.57
C ARG A 118 -17.07 3.57 -17.09
N LEU A 119 -16.52 4.69 -16.61
CA LEU A 119 -16.74 5.21 -15.26
C LEU A 119 -17.70 6.40 -15.31
N ARG A 120 -18.91 6.24 -14.78
CA ARG A 120 -19.95 7.28 -14.75
C ARG A 120 -20.78 7.21 -13.47
N GLY A 121 -21.25 8.38 -13.01
CA GLY A 121 -22.09 8.49 -11.81
C GLY A 121 -21.43 7.87 -10.58
N TRP A 122 -22.04 6.83 -10.03
CA TRP A 122 -21.57 6.13 -8.83
C TRP A 122 -20.17 5.50 -8.99
N SER A 123 -19.88 4.85 -10.13
CA SER A 123 -18.58 4.18 -10.31
C SER A 123 -17.42 5.17 -10.46
N LEU A 124 -17.68 6.36 -11.01
CA LEU A 124 -16.71 7.45 -11.07
C LEU A 124 -16.39 8.01 -9.67
N ARG A 125 -17.42 8.23 -8.83
CA ARG A 125 -17.23 8.66 -7.43
C ARG A 125 -16.44 7.63 -6.62
N ARG A 126 -16.73 6.34 -6.82
CA ARG A 126 -15.96 5.23 -6.21
C ARG A 126 -14.51 5.21 -6.68
N GLY A 127 -14.26 5.39 -7.98
CA GLY A 127 -12.91 5.46 -8.53
C GLY A 127 -12.09 6.62 -7.92
N TRP A 128 -12.69 7.80 -7.77
CA TRP A 128 -12.06 8.91 -7.04
C TRP A 128 -11.80 8.60 -5.58
N ALA A 129 -12.77 8.00 -4.87
CA ALA A 129 -12.58 7.59 -3.48
C ALA A 129 -11.41 6.60 -3.33
N ILE A 130 -11.26 5.64 -4.25
CA ILE A 130 -10.14 4.70 -4.28
C ILE A 130 -8.82 5.43 -4.48
N LEU A 131 -8.73 6.35 -5.45
CA LEU A 131 -7.51 7.11 -5.72
C LEU A 131 -7.09 7.99 -4.54
N VAL A 132 -8.04 8.73 -3.95
CA VAL A 132 -7.77 9.58 -2.79
C VAL A 132 -7.37 8.73 -1.59
N ALA A 133 -8.09 7.65 -1.29
CA ALA A 133 -7.75 6.77 -0.18
C ALA A 133 -6.37 6.11 -0.37
N GLY A 134 -6.05 5.65 -1.58
CA GLY A 134 -4.73 5.11 -1.91
C GLY A 134 -3.61 6.15 -1.76
N GLY A 135 -3.84 7.39 -2.23
CA GLY A 135 -2.90 8.49 -2.04
C GLY A 135 -2.67 8.82 -0.56
N LEU A 136 -3.72 8.80 0.26
CA LEU A 136 -3.61 8.99 1.71
C LEU A 136 -2.82 7.87 2.38
N VAL A 137 -3.00 6.60 1.96
CA VAL A 137 -2.16 5.49 2.44
C VAL A 137 -0.69 5.75 2.11
N GLY A 138 -0.38 6.17 0.88
CA GLY A 138 0.99 6.53 0.49
C GLY A 138 1.56 7.67 1.34
N ALA A 139 0.77 8.73 1.60
CA ALA A 139 1.16 9.83 2.45
C ALA A 139 1.42 9.40 3.91
N LEU A 140 0.60 8.49 4.45
CA LEU A 140 0.82 7.90 5.77
C LEU A 140 2.13 7.10 5.81
N GLY A 141 2.44 6.35 4.76
CA GLY A 141 3.70 5.59 4.67
C GLY A 141 4.92 6.50 4.64
N TRP A 142 4.86 7.61 3.89
CA TRP A 142 5.90 8.63 3.92
C TRP A 142 6.08 9.25 5.31
N PHE A 143 4.96 9.58 5.99
CA PHE A 143 5.00 10.15 7.33
C PHE A 143 5.64 9.18 8.34
N MET A 144 5.35 7.87 8.24
CA MET A 144 5.99 6.84 9.06
C MET A 144 7.51 6.87 8.95
N VAL A 145 8.05 6.84 7.73
CA VAL A 145 9.51 6.89 7.49
C VAL A 145 10.10 8.18 8.05
N LYS A 146 9.53 9.34 7.68
CA LYS A 146 10.04 10.64 8.14
C LYS A 146 10.12 10.73 9.66
N SER A 147 9.14 10.13 10.35
CA SER A 147 9.06 10.15 11.80
C SER A 147 9.96 9.14 12.52
N GLY A 148 10.53 8.16 11.82
CA GLY A 148 11.52 7.22 12.37
C GLY A 148 12.96 7.70 12.19
N LEU A 149 13.18 8.81 11.48
CA LEU A 149 14.50 9.43 11.31
C LEU A 149 14.88 10.38 12.45
N SER A 150 14.00 10.58 13.45
CA SER A 150 14.25 11.37 14.67
C SER A 150 14.92 10.52 15.76
N ASP A 151 15.26 11.13 16.90
CA ASP A 151 16.10 10.55 17.98
C ASP A 151 15.67 9.15 18.50
N ASP A 152 14.40 8.76 18.30
CA ASP A 152 13.90 7.41 18.54
C ASP A 152 13.68 6.69 17.19
N PRO A 153 14.51 5.68 16.84
CA PRO A 153 14.45 5.01 15.54
C PRO A 153 13.21 4.14 15.35
N ASP A 154 12.38 3.94 16.37
CA ASP A 154 11.19 3.12 16.21
C ASP A 154 10.04 3.87 15.54
N VAL A 155 9.59 3.31 14.41
CA VAL A 155 8.31 3.68 13.83
C VAL A 155 7.22 3.28 14.82
N SER A 156 6.74 4.25 15.60
CA SER A 156 5.65 4.08 16.55
C SER A 156 4.59 3.12 16.00
N HIS A 157 4.37 2.10 16.78
CA HIS A 157 3.45 1.00 16.58
C HIS A 157 2.03 1.42 16.23
N PHE A 158 1.60 2.58 16.74
CA PHE A 158 0.36 3.23 16.34
C PHE A 158 0.36 3.65 14.87
N ARG A 159 1.47 4.18 14.35
CA ARG A 159 1.59 4.59 12.95
C ARG A 159 1.58 3.37 12.02
N LEU A 160 2.26 2.30 12.40
CA LEU A 160 2.22 1.01 11.68
C LEU A 160 0.80 0.45 11.63
N ALA A 161 0.10 0.42 12.77
CA ALA A 161 -1.27 -0.06 12.85
C ALA A 161 -2.24 0.78 11.99
N ILE A 162 -2.15 2.11 12.06
CA ILE A 162 -2.96 3.01 11.25
C ILE A 162 -2.71 2.79 9.75
N HIS A 163 -1.46 2.66 9.33
CA HIS A 163 -1.11 2.47 7.93
C HIS A 163 -1.60 1.11 7.40
N LEU A 164 -1.42 0.04 8.18
CA LEU A 164 -1.91 -1.30 7.81
C LEU A 164 -3.45 -1.30 7.71
N CYS A 165 -4.14 -0.72 8.69
CA CYS A 165 -5.60 -0.61 8.66
C CYS A 165 -6.09 0.22 7.46
N ALA A 166 -5.40 1.30 7.12
CA ALA A 166 -5.70 2.09 5.94
C ALA A 166 -5.51 1.28 4.64
N ALA A 167 -4.43 0.49 4.53
CA ALA A 167 -4.20 -0.41 3.40
C ALA A 167 -5.32 -1.45 3.24
N PHE A 168 -5.74 -2.11 4.33
CA PHE A 168 -6.87 -3.04 4.32
C PHE A 168 -8.21 -2.36 3.99
N THR A 169 -8.39 -1.11 4.40
CA THR A 169 -9.57 -0.31 4.06
C THR A 169 -9.62 -0.04 2.55
N VAL A 170 -8.50 0.34 1.94
CA VAL A 170 -8.41 0.52 0.48
C VAL A 170 -8.63 -0.80 -0.25
N PHE A 171 -8.00 -1.90 0.20
CA PHE A 171 -8.23 -3.24 -0.35
C PHE A 171 -9.73 -3.58 -0.36
N SER A 172 -10.38 -3.39 0.79
CA SER A 172 -11.82 -3.66 0.96
C SER A 172 -12.66 -2.80 0.04
N LEU A 173 -12.33 -1.52 -0.10
CA LEU A 173 -13.03 -0.58 -1.00
C LEU A 173 -12.90 -1.01 -2.47
N VAL A 174 -11.71 -1.42 -2.91
CA VAL A 174 -11.44 -1.89 -4.28
C VAL A 174 -12.20 -3.20 -4.55
N ALA A 175 -12.04 -4.19 -3.66
CA ALA A 175 -12.70 -5.49 -3.77
C ALA A 175 -14.23 -5.35 -3.79
N TRP A 176 -14.78 -4.55 -2.87
CA TRP A 176 -16.21 -4.27 -2.81
C TRP A 176 -16.71 -3.61 -4.10
N THR A 177 -15.97 -2.62 -4.62
CA THR A 177 -16.34 -1.94 -5.87
C THR A 177 -16.33 -2.92 -7.05
N ALA A 178 -15.36 -3.83 -7.13
CA ALA A 178 -15.32 -4.86 -8.17
C ALA A 178 -16.54 -5.80 -8.10
N MET A 179 -16.94 -6.19 -6.89
CA MET A 179 -18.10 -7.07 -6.65
C MET A 179 -19.42 -6.37 -6.95
N ASP A 180 -19.59 -5.12 -6.55
CA ASP A 180 -20.77 -4.30 -6.89
C ASP A 180 -20.91 -4.16 -8.42
N LEU A 181 -19.80 -3.94 -9.14
CA LEU A 181 -19.81 -3.88 -10.60
C LEU A 181 -20.11 -5.23 -11.26
N ARG A 182 -19.64 -6.34 -10.68
CA ARG A 182 -19.88 -7.70 -11.20
C ARG A 182 -21.33 -8.16 -10.99
N THR A 183 -21.91 -7.83 -9.84
CA THR A 183 -23.25 -8.29 -9.44
C THR A 183 -24.36 -7.32 -9.81
N GLY A 184 -24.01 -6.07 -10.15
CA GLY A 184 -24.98 -4.99 -10.39
C GLY A 184 -25.67 -4.50 -9.12
N ARG A 185 -25.33 -5.04 -7.94
CA ARG A 185 -25.87 -4.62 -6.65
C ARG A 185 -25.07 -3.42 -6.15
N ARG A 186 -25.76 -2.40 -5.65
CA ARG A 186 -25.17 -1.19 -5.04
C ARG A 186 -25.66 -0.99 -3.61
N SER A 187 -25.72 -2.08 -2.84
CA SER A 187 -26.33 -2.11 -1.51
C SER A 187 -25.41 -2.73 -0.49
N LEU A 188 -25.26 -2.06 0.65
CA LEU A 188 -24.61 -2.59 1.85
C LEU A 188 -25.52 -3.58 2.60
N ARG A 189 -26.82 -3.62 2.28
CA ARG A 189 -27.73 -4.61 2.86
C ARG A 189 -27.41 -5.98 2.27
N GLY A 190 -27.02 -6.90 3.14
CA GLY A 190 -27.00 -8.32 2.81
C GLY A 190 -28.39 -8.79 2.37
N ASP A 191 -28.43 -9.91 1.67
CA ASP A 191 -29.67 -10.57 1.19
C ASP A 191 -30.56 -11.14 2.31
N GLY A 192 -30.27 -10.81 3.58
CA GLY A 192 -30.99 -11.30 4.76
C GLY A 192 -30.63 -12.73 5.16
N THR A 193 -29.75 -13.40 4.42
CA THR A 193 -29.41 -14.80 4.69
C THR A 193 -28.56 -14.96 5.96
N PRO A 194 -28.61 -16.15 6.62
CA PRO A 194 -27.68 -16.49 7.68
C PRO A 194 -26.21 -16.37 7.23
N VAL A 195 -25.92 -16.70 5.97
CA VAL A 195 -24.59 -16.55 5.37
C VAL A 195 -24.14 -15.10 5.41
N ALA A 196 -24.96 -14.14 4.94
CA ALA A 196 -24.62 -12.72 4.98
C ALA A 196 -24.47 -12.16 6.41
N ARG A 197 -25.11 -12.78 7.42
CA ARG A 197 -24.88 -12.45 8.84
C ARG A 197 -23.51 -12.97 9.30
N TRP A 198 -23.21 -14.24 9.05
CA TRP A 198 -21.93 -14.85 9.42
C TRP A 198 -20.75 -14.19 8.72
N THR A 199 -20.86 -13.86 7.44
CA THR A 199 -19.83 -13.11 6.72
C THR A 199 -19.53 -11.76 7.38
N ARG A 200 -20.54 -11.02 7.84
CA ARG A 200 -20.33 -9.75 8.56
C ARG A 200 -19.61 -9.95 9.88
N ILE A 201 -19.99 -10.97 10.65
CA ILE A 201 -19.31 -11.31 11.91
C ILE A 201 -17.85 -11.66 11.64
N LEU A 202 -17.58 -12.53 10.66
CA LEU A 202 -16.22 -12.93 10.30
C LEU A 202 -15.38 -11.76 9.81
N LEU A 203 -15.96 -10.80 9.08
CA LEU A 203 -15.24 -9.57 8.68
C LEU A 203 -14.87 -8.70 9.88
N VAL A 204 -15.76 -8.58 10.88
CA VAL A 204 -15.46 -7.86 12.12
C VAL A 204 -14.34 -8.56 12.89
N VAL A 205 -14.43 -9.89 13.05
CA VAL A 205 -13.38 -10.68 13.71
C VAL A 205 -12.05 -10.56 12.98
N LEU A 206 -12.05 -10.64 11.64
CA LEU A 206 -10.86 -10.45 10.83
C LEU A 206 -10.27 -9.05 11.00
N PHE A 207 -11.10 -8.01 11.05
CA PHE A 207 -10.64 -6.65 11.30
C PHE A 207 -9.98 -6.52 12.68
N VAL A 208 -10.60 -7.06 13.73
CA VAL A 208 -9.99 -7.09 15.07
C VAL A 208 -8.66 -7.86 15.06
N GLN A 209 -8.60 -9.00 14.37
CA GLN A 209 -7.38 -9.79 14.24
C GLN A 209 -6.26 -9.01 13.52
N VAL A 210 -6.58 -8.28 12.46
CA VAL A 210 -5.61 -7.43 11.73
C VAL A 210 -5.09 -6.31 12.62
N VAL A 211 -5.99 -5.63 13.35
CA VAL A 211 -5.60 -4.58 14.31
C VAL A 211 -4.68 -5.16 15.37
N TRP A 212 -5.06 -6.28 15.98
CA TRP A 212 -4.27 -6.97 17.00
C TRP A 212 -2.89 -7.38 16.48
N GLY A 213 -2.82 -7.99 15.29
CA GLY A 213 -1.56 -8.36 14.66
C GLY A 213 -0.66 -7.16 14.33
N ALA A 214 -1.25 -6.01 14.00
CA ALA A 214 -0.50 -4.78 13.76
C ALA A 214 0.13 -4.24 15.05
N PHE A 215 -0.59 -4.32 16.17
CA PHE A 215 -0.08 -3.96 17.50
C PHE A 215 0.99 -4.93 18.00
N THR A 216 0.92 -6.24 17.72
CA THR A 216 1.99 -7.17 18.12
C THR A 216 3.25 -7.01 17.27
N ALA A 217 3.10 -6.85 15.95
CA ALA A 217 4.23 -6.65 15.03
C ALA A 217 4.92 -5.29 15.22
N GLY A 218 4.16 -4.31 15.67
CA GLY A 218 4.68 -3.11 16.27
C GLY A 218 4.59 -3.23 17.78
N LEU A 219 5.11 -4.21 18.47
CA LEU A 219 5.54 -4.04 19.86
C LEU A 219 6.85 -4.80 20.07
N ASP A 220 7.35 -5.41 18.99
CA ASP A 220 8.33 -6.50 18.97
C ASP A 220 8.07 -7.51 20.11
N ALA A 221 6.78 -7.81 20.33
CA ALA A 221 6.25 -8.68 21.39
C ALA A 221 6.00 -10.12 20.92
#